data_AF-A0A9X9A564-F1
#
_entry.id   AF-A0A9X9A564-F1
#
_cell.length_a   1.000
_cell.length_b   1.000
_cell.length_c   1.000
_cell.angle_alpha   90.00
_cell.angle_beta   90.00
_cell.angle_gamma   90.00
#
_symmetry.space_group_name_H-M   'P 1'
#
loop_
_entity.id
_entity.type
_entity.pdbx_description
1 polymer ?
#
loop_
_entity_poly.entity_id
_entity_poly.type
_entity_poly.pdbx_seq_one_letter_code
_entity_poly.pdbx_strand_id
1 'polypeptide(L)'
;KKENIVPLEEEHESTTHFVVMDKYGTVVSVTNTLSNFFGTGAYMEGFFLNNQLANFSNSPNQREPGKRSRTFMAPTILEKKGTEIMGIGSPGGNRIPQILTLVLDKYFHSNSALQDTVDESRFIFEKDYLYTENVLPFNVQKNLKEDGYNVIYKDSPVFYGGVQALVRDEKMNKINGAGDGRRNGSWKSN
;
A
#
# COMPACT_ATOMS: atom_id res chain seq x y z
N LYS A 1 -30.71 -22.33 -2.70
CA LYS A 1 -29.37 -22.25 -2.07
C LYS A 1 -28.97 -20.79 -2.10
N LYS A 2 -28.86 -20.14 -0.93
CA LYS A 2 -28.40 -18.74 -0.85
C LYS A 2 -26.95 -18.73 -1.33
N GLU A 3 -26.68 -18.01 -2.40
CA GLU A 3 -25.32 -17.72 -2.83
C GLU A 3 -24.63 -17.02 -1.66
N ASN A 4 -23.59 -17.66 -1.11
CA ASN A 4 -22.66 -17.01 -0.21
C ASN A 4 -21.89 -15.99 -1.05
N ILE A 5 -22.48 -14.82 -1.26
CA ILE A 5 -21.75 -13.64 -1.69
C ILE A 5 -20.82 -13.35 -0.52
N VAL A 6 -19.57 -13.80 -0.64
CA VAL A 6 -18.48 -13.29 0.19
C VAL A 6 -18.53 -11.78 -0.02
N PRO A 7 -18.74 -10.96 1.03
CA PRO A 7 -18.70 -9.52 0.85
C PRO A 7 -17.34 -9.21 0.21
N LEU A 8 -17.35 -8.58 -0.96
CA LEU A 8 -16.16 -7.91 -1.47
C LEU A 8 -15.66 -7.06 -0.30
N GLU A 9 -14.46 -7.35 0.19
CA GLU A 9 -13.84 -6.52 1.23
C GLU A 9 -13.96 -5.06 0.81
N GLU A 10 -14.46 -4.20 1.71
CA GLU A 10 -14.60 -2.77 1.43
C GLU A 10 -13.26 -2.23 0.91
N GLU A 11 -13.24 -1.78 -0.34
CA GLU A 11 -12.05 -1.19 -0.94
C GLU A 11 -11.79 0.16 -0.23
N HIS A 12 -10.77 0.20 0.63
CA HIS A 12 -10.29 1.41 1.30
C HIS A 12 -9.50 2.31 0.34
N GLU A 13 -10.19 2.85 -0.66
CA GLU A 13 -9.57 3.56 -1.77
C GLU A 13 -9.23 5.03 -1.46
N SER A 14 -9.72 5.58 -0.34
CA SER A 14 -9.45 6.96 0.10
C SER A 14 -8.36 7.04 1.16
N THR A 15 -7.24 6.39 0.87
CA THR A 15 -6.03 6.46 1.67
C THR A 15 -4.94 7.17 0.87
N THR A 16 -4.22 8.07 1.53
CA THR A 16 -3.05 8.76 0.98
C THR A 16 -1.83 8.47 1.83
N HIS A 17 -0.67 8.41 1.19
CA HIS A 17 0.62 8.27 1.85
C HIS A 17 1.59 9.32 1.31
N PHE A 18 2.42 9.88 2.18
CA PHE A 18 3.51 10.76 1.77
C PHE A 18 4.69 10.65 2.72
N VAL A 19 5.87 11.02 2.21
CA VAL A 19 7.13 11.01 2.94
C VAL A 19 7.80 12.36 2.81
N VAL A 20 8.35 12.88 3.90
CA VAL A 20 9.13 14.12 3.94
C VAL A 20 10.45 13.85 4.64
N MET A 21 11.52 14.43 4.12
CA MET A 21 12.84 14.39 4.72
C MET A 21 13.43 15.80 4.81
N ASP A 22 13.96 16.20 5.97
CA ASP A 22 14.52 17.54 6.18
C ASP A 22 16.06 17.57 6.21
N LYS A 23 16.66 18.75 6.11
CA LYS A 23 18.13 18.90 6.15
C LYS A 23 18.80 18.46 7.46
N TYR A 24 18.04 18.26 8.54
CA TYR A 24 18.54 17.88 9.86
C TYR A 24 18.57 16.36 10.08
N GLY A 25 18.03 15.57 9.15
CA GLY A 25 17.97 14.11 9.30
C GLY A 25 16.60 13.58 9.69
N THR A 26 15.61 14.46 9.91
CA THR A 26 14.26 14.02 10.25
C THR A 26 13.61 13.38 9.04
N VAL A 27 13.06 12.19 9.24
CA VAL A 27 12.23 11.48 8.27
C VAL A 27 10.84 11.32 8.82
N VAL A 28 9.84 11.70 8.02
CA VAL A 28 8.42 11.62 8.36
C VAL A 28 7.74 10.76 7.31
N SER A 29 7.10 9.67 7.74
CA SER A 29 6.31 8.77 6.89
C SER A 29 4.87 8.77 7.43
N VAL A 30 3.91 9.19 6.62
CA VAL A 30 2.53 9.45 7.08
C VAL A 30 1.53 8.82 6.14
N THR A 31 0.61 8.03 6.70
CA THR A 31 -0.59 7.53 6.02
C THR A 31 -1.82 8.14 6.67
N ASN A 32 -2.71 8.75 5.88
CA ASN A 32 -3.98 9.28 6.36
C ASN A 32 -5.15 8.77 5.51
N THR A 33 -6.33 8.62 6.11
CA THR A 33 -7.46 7.96 5.46
C THR A 33 -8.82 8.44 5.97
N LEU A 34 -9.81 8.46 5.09
CA LEU A 34 -11.23 8.48 5.45
C LEU A 34 -11.86 7.07 5.44
N SER A 35 -11.04 6.05 5.21
CA SER A 35 -11.39 4.69 4.78
C SER A 35 -11.87 4.69 3.32
N ASN A 36 -13.15 4.87 3.06
CA ASN A 36 -13.69 4.86 1.69
C ASN A 36 -13.61 6.24 1.05
N PHE A 37 -13.78 6.33 -0.28
CA PHE A 37 -13.84 7.63 -0.97
C PHE A 37 -14.95 8.49 -0.35
N PHE A 38 -14.55 9.67 0.13
CA PHE A 38 -15.41 10.61 0.86
C PHE A 38 -15.99 10.03 2.17
N GLY A 39 -15.39 8.97 2.71
CA GLY A 39 -15.77 8.31 3.98
C GLY A 39 -17.19 7.78 3.97
N THR A 40 -18.04 8.34 4.83
CA THR A 40 -19.48 8.06 4.89
C THR A 40 -20.28 8.75 3.78
N GLY A 41 -19.68 9.72 3.08
CA GLY A 41 -20.37 10.66 2.19
C GLY A 41 -21.05 11.82 2.95
N ALA A 42 -21.14 11.76 4.28
CA ALA A 42 -21.62 12.87 5.07
C ALA A 42 -20.61 14.02 5.04
N TYR A 43 -21.13 15.23 4.84
CA TYR A 43 -20.36 16.45 4.66
C TYR A 43 -20.80 17.51 5.66
N MET A 44 -19.85 18.13 6.34
CA MET A 44 -20.11 19.16 7.35
C MET A 44 -18.97 20.18 7.31
N GLU A 45 -19.31 21.47 7.36
CA GLU A 45 -18.32 22.56 7.53
C GLU A 45 -17.11 22.53 6.58
N GLY A 46 -17.28 22.06 5.35
CA GLY A 46 -16.16 22.02 4.39
C GLY A 46 -15.51 20.65 4.20
N PHE A 47 -15.82 19.64 5.03
CA PHE A 47 -15.12 18.37 5.02
C PHE A 47 -16.04 17.14 5.08
N PHE A 48 -15.53 16.01 4.60
CA PHE A 48 -16.20 14.71 4.65
C PHE A 48 -15.87 13.95 5.94
N LEU A 49 -16.84 13.19 6.45
CA LEU A 49 -16.69 12.38 7.66
C LEU A 49 -16.27 10.94 7.32
N ASN A 50 -15.23 10.43 8.00
CA ASN A 50 -14.72 9.07 7.81
C ASN A 50 -15.75 7.98 8.17
N ASN A 51 -15.61 6.78 7.59
CA ASN A 51 -16.40 5.60 7.95
C ASN A 51 -15.57 4.52 8.68
N GLN A 52 -14.50 4.90 9.37
CA GLN A 52 -13.49 3.97 9.90
C GLN A 52 -14.02 2.95 10.92
N LEU A 53 -15.15 3.25 11.59
CA LEU A 53 -15.78 2.32 12.53
C LEU A 53 -16.39 1.08 11.84
N ALA A 54 -16.53 1.09 10.51
CA ALA A 54 -16.90 -0.10 9.73
C ALA A 54 -15.88 -1.24 9.90
N ASN A 55 -14.62 -0.92 10.20
CA ASN A 55 -13.53 -1.90 10.32
C ASN A 55 -13.63 -2.82 11.54
N PHE A 56 -14.48 -2.52 12.52
CA PHE A 56 -14.69 -3.43 13.66
C PHE A 56 -15.27 -4.77 13.20
N SER A 57 -14.79 -5.85 13.79
CA SER A 57 -15.16 -7.24 13.47
C SER A 57 -15.48 -8.02 14.75
N ASN A 58 -15.94 -9.26 14.62
CA ASN A 58 -16.33 -10.09 15.77
C ASN A 58 -15.14 -10.72 16.53
N SER A 59 -13.89 -10.33 16.27
CA SER A 59 -12.69 -10.92 16.90
C SER A 59 -11.46 -10.02 16.80
N PRO A 60 -10.56 -10.01 17.81
CA PRO A 60 -10.51 -9.09 18.97
C PRO A 60 -10.76 -7.59 18.69
N ASN A 61 -10.87 -7.19 17.43
CA ASN A 61 -11.28 -5.86 16.97
C ASN A 61 -12.80 -5.65 17.09
N GLN A 62 -13.40 -5.99 18.24
CA GLN A 62 -14.82 -5.77 18.51
C GLN A 62 -15.13 -4.31 18.87
N ARG A 63 -16.38 -3.89 18.62
CA ARG A 63 -16.89 -2.54 18.91
C ARG A 63 -16.99 -2.32 20.42
N GLU A 64 -16.31 -1.31 20.92
CA GLU A 64 -16.35 -0.89 22.32
C GLU A 64 -16.28 0.65 22.42
N PRO A 65 -16.95 1.27 23.40
CA PRO A 65 -16.85 2.71 23.62
C PRO A 65 -15.39 3.17 23.82
N GLY A 66 -15.00 4.24 23.13
CA GLY A 66 -13.65 4.82 23.22
C GLY A 66 -12.53 4.01 22.54
N LYS A 67 -12.81 2.78 22.08
CA LYS A 67 -11.85 1.97 21.34
C LYS A 67 -11.70 2.48 19.91
N ARG A 68 -10.47 2.46 19.41
CA ARG A 68 -10.17 2.74 17.99
C ARG A 68 -10.25 1.45 17.20
N SER A 69 -10.99 1.45 16.09
CA SER A 69 -11.02 0.31 15.18
C SER A 69 -9.67 0.09 14.52
N ARG A 70 -9.40 -1.15 14.12
CA ARG A 70 -8.24 -1.48 13.27
C ARG A 70 -8.26 -0.60 12.02
N THR A 71 -7.10 -0.02 11.71
CA THR A 71 -6.85 0.66 10.43
C THR A 71 -5.69 -0.03 9.75
N PHE A 72 -5.81 -0.21 8.44
CA PHE A 72 -4.73 -0.78 7.65
C PHE A 72 -3.79 0.34 7.21
N MET A 73 -2.65 0.44 7.87
CA MET A 73 -1.58 1.37 7.53
C MET A 73 -0.23 0.78 7.96
N ALA A 74 0.81 1.08 7.18
CA ALA A 74 2.19 0.73 7.53
C ALA A 74 3.18 1.84 7.10
N PRO A 75 3.02 3.08 7.60
CA PRO A 75 4.07 4.09 7.44
C PRO A 75 5.35 3.57 8.10
N THR A 76 6.40 3.41 7.31
CA THR A 76 7.61 2.70 7.71
C THR A 76 8.84 3.56 7.47
N ILE A 77 9.80 3.50 8.39
CA ILE A 77 11.13 4.08 8.24
C ILE A 77 12.14 2.96 8.42
N LEU A 78 13.07 2.81 7.48
CA LEU A 78 14.19 1.89 7.54
C LEU A 78 15.48 2.69 7.66
N GLU A 79 16.36 2.28 8.56
CA GLU A 79 17.66 2.93 8.77
C GLU A 79 18.77 1.87 8.75
N LYS A 80 19.70 2.04 7.82
CA LYS A 80 20.99 1.37 7.83
C LYS A 80 22.06 2.41 8.12
N LYS A 81 22.40 2.52 9.41
CA LYS A 81 23.35 3.52 9.95
C LYS A 81 24.61 3.66 9.11
N GLY A 82 24.95 4.90 8.78
CA GLY A 82 26.10 5.29 7.98
C GLY A 82 25.98 4.94 6.49
N THR A 83 24.79 4.54 6.03
CA THR A 83 24.55 4.12 4.65
C THR A 83 23.32 4.81 4.09
N GLU A 84 22.15 4.52 4.65
CA GLU A 84 20.88 4.91 4.03
C GLU A 84 19.76 5.03 5.07
N ILE A 85 18.90 6.03 4.88
CA ILE A 85 17.61 6.13 5.57
C ILE A 85 16.50 6.20 4.52
N MET A 86 15.51 5.31 4.62
CA MET A 86 14.35 5.27 3.76
C MET A 86 13.08 5.56 4.56
N GLY A 87 12.24 6.45 4.06
CA GLY A 87 10.83 6.52 4.45
C GLY A 87 9.97 5.96 3.33
N ILE A 88 9.02 5.08 3.67
CA ILE A 88 8.15 4.41 2.69
C ILE A 88 6.78 4.10 3.28
N GLY A 89 5.78 4.01 2.41
CA GLY A 89 4.47 3.47 2.73
C GLY A 89 3.55 3.50 1.53
N SER A 90 2.34 2.96 1.70
CA SER A 90 1.34 2.85 0.64
C SER A 90 -0.07 2.85 1.22
N PRO A 91 -1.08 3.36 0.48
CA PRO A 91 -2.47 2.93 0.63
C PRO A 91 -2.66 1.48 0.15
N GLY A 92 -3.85 0.90 0.36
CA GLY A 92 -4.18 -0.44 -0.16
C GLY A 92 -4.86 -1.38 0.83
N GLY A 93 -5.30 -0.90 1.99
CA GLY A 93 -6.03 -1.73 2.95
C GLY A 93 -5.19 -2.90 3.47
N ASN A 94 -5.82 -4.06 3.62
CA ASN A 94 -5.17 -5.30 4.05
C ASN A 94 -4.01 -5.78 3.14
N ARG A 95 -3.89 -5.23 1.92
CA ARG A 95 -2.85 -5.57 0.95
C ARG A 95 -1.54 -4.83 1.18
N ILE A 96 -1.54 -3.77 2.01
CA ILE A 96 -0.35 -2.94 2.27
C ILE A 96 0.90 -3.77 2.60
N PRO A 97 0.86 -4.79 3.48
CA PRO A 97 2.03 -5.60 3.77
C PRO A 97 2.58 -6.34 2.54
N GLN A 98 1.71 -6.90 1.69
CA GLN A 98 2.13 -7.59 0.46
C GLN A 98 2.76 -6.60 -0.52
N ILE A 99 2.13 -5.44 -0.73
CA ILE A 99 2.62 -4.38 -1.61
C ILE A 99 4.01 -3.90 -1.17
N LEU A 100 4.18 -3.57 0.11
CA LEU A 100 5.46 -3.09 0.63
C LEU A 100 6.53 -4.18 0.61
N THR A 101 6.16 -5.44 0.85
CA THR A 101 7.11 -6.57 0.77
C THR A 101 7.68 -6.71 -0.63
N LEU A 102 6.84 -6.66 -1.68
CA LEU A 102 7.30 -6.74 -3.07
C LEU A 102 8.32 -5.63 -3.40
N VAL A 103 8.02 -4.39 -3.01
CA VAL A 103 8.89 -3.24 -3.30
C VAL A 103 10.18 -3.32 -2.49
N LEU A 104 10.11 -3.61 -1.20
CA LEU A 104 11.28 -3.65 -0.33
C LEU A 104 12.21 -4.82 -0.66
N ASP A 105 11.65 -6.01 -0.87
CA ASP A 105 12.44 -7.19 -1.25
C ASP A 105 13.21 -6.94 -2.54
N LYS A 106 12.52 -6.43 -3.56
CA LYS A 106 13.15 -6.10 -4.84
C LYS A 106 14.22 -5.02 -4.67
N TYR A 107 13.90 -3.91 -4.01
CA TYR A 107 14.83 -2.78 -3.84
C TYR A 107 16.13 -3.19 -3.13
N PHE A 108 16.05 -4.05 -2.11
CA PHE A 108 17.24 -4.44 -1.35
C PHE A 108 18.03 -5.59 -1.99
N HIS A 109 17.40 -6.41 -2.84
CA HIS A 109 18.06 -7.56 -3.48
C HIS A 109 18.41 -7.34 -4.95
N SER A 110 17.87 -6.31 -5.60
CA SER A 110 18.24 -5.91 -6.96
C SER A 110 18.99 -4.59 -6.97
N ASN A 111 19.88 -4.42 -7.94
CA ASN A 111 20.53 -3.12 -8.20
C ASN A 111 19.61 -2.17 -9.01
N SER A 112 18.29 -2.29 -8.86
CA SER A 112 17.32 -1.48 -9.60
C SER A 112 17.15 -0.10 -8.98
N ALA A 113 16.80 0.90 -9.79
CA ALA A 113 16.39 2.18 -9.22
C ALA A 113 15.09 2.04 -8.41
N LEU A 114 14.93 2.90 -7.39
CA LEU A 114 13.75 2.88 -6.53
C LEU A 114 12.45 3.12 -7.33
N GLN A 115 12.47 4.05 -8.29
CA GLN A 115 11.31 4.33 -9.13
C GLN A 115 10.94 3.11 -10.00
N ASP A 116 11.90 2.49 -10.67
CA ASP A 116 11.66 1.28 -11.47
C ASP A 116 11.04 0.17 -10.61
N THR A 117 11.53 0.01 -9.38
CA THR A 117 11.01 -0.98 -8.43
C THR A 117 9.57 -0.69 -8.01
N VAL A 118 9.22 0.58 -7.81
CA VAL A 118 7.84 1.00 -7.52
C VAL A 118 6.92 0.79 -8.72
N ASP A 119 7.43 0.98 -9.93
CA ASP A 119 6.67 0.85 -11.17
C ASP A 119 6.48 -0.60 -11.63
N GLU A 120 7.29 -1.54 -11.13
CA GLU A 120 7.09 -2.98 -11.38
C GLU A 120 5.67 -3.44 -11.04
N SER A 121 5.17 -4.35 -11.87
CA SER A 121 3.82 -4.88 -11.75
C SER A 121 3.66 -5.75 -10.51
N ARG A 122 2.53 -5.60 -9.83
CA ARG A 122 2.29 -6.26 -8.53
C ARG A 122 1.35 -7.45 -8.66
N PHE A 123 1.42 -8.31 -7.65
CA PHE A 123 0.45 -9.37 -7.44
C PHE A 123 0.06 -9.45 -5.97
N ILE A 124 -1.15 -9.91 -5.69
CA ILE A 124 -1.73 -9.99 -4.34
C ILE A 124 -2.42 -11.32 -4.16
N PHE A 125 -2.10 -12.02 -3.08
CA PHE A 125 -2.80 -13.22 -2.66
C PHE A 125 -3.99 -12.87 -1.77
N GLU A 126 -5.12 -13.52 -2.03
CA GLU A 126 -6.27 -13.56 -1.14
C GLU A 126 -6.82 -14.99 -1.11
N LYS A 127 -6.53 -15.71 -0.01
CA LYS A 127 -6.82 -17.15 0.11
C LYS A 127 -6.19 -17.92 -1.07
N ASP A 128 -7.01 -18.61 -1.86
CA ASP A 128 -6.65 -19.37 -3.05
C ASP A 128 -6.67 -18.54 -4.33
N TYR A 129 -6.87 -17.22 -4.26
CA TYR A 129 -6.82 -16.32 -5.42
C TYR A 129 -5.50 -15.55 -5.49
N LEU A 130 -4.95 -15.43 -6.69
CA LEU A 130 -3.83 -14.56 -7.00
C LEU A 130 -4.28 -13.47 -7.97
N TYR A 131 -4.41 -12.24 -7.49
CA TYR A 131 -4.72 -11.08 -8.32
C TYR A 131 -3.44 -10.51 -8.92
N THR A 132 -3.42 -10.30 -10.23
CA THR A 132 -2.23 -9.81 -10.95
C THR A 132 -2.54 -8.56 -11.75
N GLU A 133 -1.61 -7.60 -11.69
CA GLU A 133 -1.76 -6.33 -12.40
C GLU A 133 -1.53 -6.46 -13.91
N ASN A 134 -0.82 -7.51 -14.35
CA ASN A 134 -0.67 -7.87 -15.75
C ASN A 134 -1.24 -9.26 -16.01
N VAL A 135 -1.58 -9.52 -17.27
CA VAL A 135 -1.89 -10.88 -17.74
C VAL A 135 -0.60 -11.69 -17.71
N LEU A 136 -0.55 -12.72 -16.85
CA LEU A 136 0.60 -13.59 -16.76
C LEU A 136 0.70 -14.52 -17.99
N PRO A 137 1.90 -14.98 -18.37
CA PRO A 137 2.06 -16.01 -19.40
C PRO A 137 1.27 -17.29 -19.08
N PHE A 138 0.77 -17.96 -20.12
CA PHE A 138 -0.09 -19.16 -19.96
C PHE A 138 0.55 -20.27 -19.12
N ASN A 139 1.85 -20.53 -19.32
CA ASN A 139 2.60 -21.52 -18.55
C ASN A 139 2.66 -21.18 -17.06
N VAL A 140 2.82 -19.89 -16.73
CA VAL A 140 2.83 -19.42 -15.34
C VAL A 140 1.46 -19.59 -14.70
N GLN A 141 0.38 -19.20 -15.41
CA GLN A 141 -0.99 -19.40 -14.95
C GLN A 141 -1.30 -20.88 -14.70
N LYS A 142 -0.86 -21.75 -15.62
CA LYS A 142 -1.05 -23.20 -15.52
C LYS A 142 -0.35 -23.76 -14.27
N ASN A 143 0.92 -23.44 -14.06
CA ASN A 143 1.69 -23.92 -12.91
C ASN A 143 1.07 -23.45 -11.58
N LEU A 144 0.71 -22.17 -11.49
CA LEU A 144 0.06 -21.62 -10.30
C LEU A 144 -1.29 -22.29 -10.01
N LYS A 145 -2.04 -22.67 -11.04
CA LYS A 145 -3.28 -23.42 -10.90
C LYS A 145 -3.05 -24.85 -10.40
N GLU A 146 -1.97 -25.51 -10.86
CA GLU A 146 -1.56 -26.82 -10.34
C GLU A 146 -1.13 -26.73 -8.87
N ASP A 147 -0.55 -25.60 -8.45
CA ASP A 147 -0.23 -25.29 -7.04
C ASP A 147 -1.46 -24.90 -6.19
N GLY A 148 -2.65 -24.84 -6.80
CA GLY A 148 -3.92 -24.57 -6.11
C GLY A 148 -4.39 -23.12 -6.13
N TYR A 149 -3.77 -22.25 -6.93
CA TYR A 149 -4.15 -20.84 -7.03
C TYR A 149 -4.99 -20.52 -8.27
N ASN A 150 -6.06 -19.76 -8.08
CA ASN A 150 -6.86 -19.17 -9.13
C ASN A 150 -6.30 -17.80 -9.52
N VAL A 151 -5.60 -17.73 -10.66
CA VAL A 151 -5.02 -16.47 -11.15
C VAL A 151 -6.10 -15.60 -11.80
N ILE A 152 -6.20 -14.36 -11.33
CA ILE A 152 -7.15 -13.35 -11.82
C ILE A 152 -6.37 -12.10 -12.23
N TYR A 153 -6.44 -11.75 -13.50
CA TYR A 153 -6.05 -10.40 -13.93
C TYR A 153 -7.09 -9.40 -13.42
N LYS A 154 -6.66 -8.41 -12.64
CA LYS A 154 -7.55 -7.37 -12.12
C LYS A 154 -7.04 -6.00 -12.58
N ASP A 155 -7.79 -5.38 -13.48
CA ASP A 155 -7.51 -4.02 -13.94
C ASP A 155 -8.04 -2.99 -12.93
N SER A 156 -7.29 -2.77 -11.85
CA SER A 156 -7.59 -1.74 -10.85
C SER A 156 -6.30 -1.21 -10.24
N PRO A 157 -5.75 -0.09 -10.74
CA PRO A 157 -4.50 0.47 -10.23
C PRO A 157 -4.53 0.75 -8.71
N VAL A 158 -5.68 1.22 -8.20
CA VAL A 158 -5.88 1.51 -6.77
C VAL A 158 -5.86 0.27 -5.88
N PHE A 159 -6.25 -0.90 -6.43
CA PHE A 159 -6.17 -2.17 -5.70
C PHE A 159 -4.73 -2.54 -5.33
N TYR A 160 -3.78 -2.20 -6.20
CA TYR A 160 -2.35 -2.48 -6.02
C TYR A 160 -1.59 -1.41 -5.23
N GLY A 161 -2.28 -0.40 -4.69
CA GLY A 161 -1.70 0.59 -3.78
C GLY A 161 -1.26 1.88 -4.47
N GLY A 162 -0.20 2.49 -3.93
CA GLY A 162 0.25 3.82 -4.33
C GLY A 162 1.48 4.24 -3.55
N VAL A 163 2.57 3.49 -3.72
CA VAL A 163 3.77 3.61 -2.91
C VAL A 163 4.41 5.00 -3.07
N GLN A 164 4.71 5.66 -1.95
CA GLN A 164 5.59 6.83 -1.96
C GLN A 164 6.80 6.52 -1.10
N ALA A 165 7.98 6.87 -1.61
CA ALA A 165 9.23 6.63 -0.90
C ALA A 165 10.21 7.78 -1.11
N LEU A 166 10.95 8.10 -0.06
CA LEU A 166 12.17 8.90 -0.13
C LEU A 166 13.31 8.10 0.48
N VAL A 167 14.49 8.26 -0.08
CA VAL A 167 15.74 7.62 0.34
C VAL A 167 16.80 8.69 0.47
N ARG A 168 17.51 8.70 1.59
CA ARG A 168 18.72 9.49 1.78
C ARG A 168 19.93 8.58 1.79
N ASP A 169 20.87 8.85 0.90
CA ASP A 169 22.24 8.35 1.03
C ASP A 169 22.97 9.20 2.08
N GLU A 170 23.37 8.57 3.19
CA GLU A 170 24.01 9.29 4.31
C GLU A 170 25.44 9.73 4.01
N LYS A 171 26.13 9.10 3.04
CA LYS A 171 27.51 9.44 2.68
C LYS A 171 27.57 10.62 1.72
N MET A 172 26.67 10.63 0.74
CA MET A 172 26.57 11.70 -0.25
C MET A 172 25.64 12.84 0.19
N ASN A 173 24.88 12.63 1.27
CA ASN A 173 23.82 13.52 1.73
C ASN A 173 22.83 13.89 0.60
N LYS A 174 22.52 12.92 -0.27
CA LYS A 174 21.64 13.09 -1.43
C LYS A 174 20.31 12.38 -1.17
N ILE A 175 19.21 13.05 -1.51
CA ILE A 175 17.86 12.47 -1.44
C ILE A 175 17.44 12.02 -2.84
N ASN A 176 17.01 10.78 -2.94
CA ASN A 176 16.28 10.24 -4.08
C ASN A 176 14.87 9.84 -3.62
N GLY A 177 13.99 9.50 -4.56
CA GLY A 177 12.64 9.09 -4.22
C GLY A 177 11.95 8.32 -5.32
N ALA A 178 10.72 7.91 -5.02
CA ALA A 178 9.81 7.35 -5.99
C ALA A 178 8.37 7.77 -5.66
N GLY A 179 7.61 8.05 -6.72
CA GLY A 179 6.18 8.30 -6.64
C GLY A 179 5.45 7.35 -7.56
N ASP A 180 4.50 6.59 -7.01
CA ASP A 180 3.77 5.58 -7.76
C ASP A 180 2.79 6.19 -8.77
N GLY A 181 3.00 5.90 -10.06
CA GLY A 181 2.17 6.38 -11.16
C GLY A 181 0.70 5.96 -11.05
N ARG A 182 0.39 4.84 -10.37
CA ARG A 182 -1.00 4.36 -10.14
C ARG A 182 -1.88 5.39 -9.41
N ARG A 183 -1.25 6.34 -8.71
CA ARG A 183 -1.92 7.40 -7.96
C ARG A 183 -1.44 8.80 -8.35
N ASN A 184 -0.82 8.95 -9.52
CA ASN A 184 -0.14 10.20 -9.94
C ASN A 184 0.88 10.68 -8.90
N GLY A 185 1.59 9.74 -8.27
CA GLY A 185 2.65 10.04 -7.31
C GLY A 185 3.79 10.81 -7.95
N SER A 186 4.43 11.66 -7.16
CA SER A 186 5.63 12.38 -7.58
C SER A 186 6.51 12.68 -6.38
N TRP A 187 7.78 12.94 -6.64
CA TRP A 187 8.74 13.32 -5.61
C TRP A 187 9.68 14.39 -6.16
N LYS A 188 10.30 15.15 -5.26
CA LYS A 188 11.33 16.14 -5.56
C LYS A 188 12.33 16.20 -4.42
N SER A 189 13.55 16.63 -4.74
CA SER A 189 14.58 16.99 -3.78
C SER A 189 15.22 18.33 -4.20
N ASN A 190 15.89 18.99 -3.26
CA ASN A 190 16.63 20.24 -3.51
C ASN A 190 18.01 19.97 -4.08
#